data_AF-A0A1G2F154-F1
#
_entry.id   AF-A0A1G2F154-F1
#
_cell.length_a   1.000
_cell.length_b   1.000
_cell.length_c   1.000
_cell.angle_alpha   90.00
_cell.angle_beta   90.00
_cell.angle_gamma   90.00
#
_symmetry.space_group_name_H-M   'P 1'
#
loop_
_entity.id
_entity.type
_entity.pdbx_description
1 polymer ?
#
loop_
_entity_poly.entity_id
_entity_poly.type
_entity_poly.pdbx_seq_one_letter_code
_entity_poly.pdbx_strand_id
1 'polypeptide(L)'
;MSSILSILRNAYILLVNYKDMETMVKEGCYGFVDHHITSHNFPTDQKNTTGKVVLTLISFDREMSTKEVFEEFNKKGLRPAKPHELLEFLVSREKLPEAQDNSIIVALGFVWQDEYDRPYVLFYYHFCSMRHLYLRKAEGPWNMNYLFAAVCA
;
A
#
# COMPACT_ATOMS: atom_id res chain seq x y z
N MET A 1 2.17 25.55 -11.10
CA MET A 1 1.62 25.62 -9.73
C MET A 1 2.05 24.34 -9.02
N SER A 2 2.93 24.48 -8.02
CA SER A 2 3.55 23.36 -7.33
C SER A 2 2.59 22.84 -6.26
N SER A 3 2.05 21.63 -6.44
CA SER A 3 1.35 20.92 -5.36
C SER A 3 2.36 20.69 -4.23
N ILE A 4 2.07 21.15 -3.01
CA ILE A 4 3.01 21.07 -1.90
C ILE A 4 2.85 19.68 -1.29
N LEU A 5 3.56 18.71 -1.86
CA LEU A 5 3.70 17.38 -1.27
C LEU A 5 4.29 17.51 0.14
N SER A 6 3.53 17.16 1.17
CA SER A 6 4.12 16.74 2.43
C SER A 6 4.61 15.30 2.27
N ILE A 7 5.78 15.09 1.66
CA ILE A 7 6.44 13.80 1.77
C ILE A 7 6.71 13.60 3.27
N LEU A 8 6.00 12.68 3.93
CA LEU A 8 6.47 12.13 5.19
C LEU A 8 7.77 11.39 4.85
N ARG A 9 8.90 12.10 5.00
CA ARG A 9 10.24 11.71 4.54
C ARG A 9 10.80 10.54 5.34
N ASN A 10 10.15 9.39 5.29
CA ASN A 10 10.72 8.17 5.76
C ASN A 10 10.82 7.22 4.57
N ALA A 11 12.04 7.08 4.06
CA ALA A 11 12.40 6.04 3.13
C ALA A 11 12.76 4.79 3.95
N TYR A 12 12.06 3.69 3.68
CA TYR A 12 12.19 2.43 4.38
C TYR A 12 12.87 1.41 3.50
N ILE A 13 14.07 1.00 3.90
CA ILE A 13 14.73 -0.13 3.26
C ILE A 13 14.03 -1.40 3.75
N LEU A 14 13.43 -2.15 2.84
CA LEU A 14 12.75 -3.41 3.10
C LEU A 14 13.45 -4.54 2.38
N LEU A 15 13.56 -5.67 3.07
CA LEU A 15 13.92 -6.94 2.49
C LEU A 15 12.61 -7.74 2.38
N VAL A 16 11.99 -7.72 1.22
CA VAL A 16 10.66 -8.30 0.98
C VAL A 16 10.83 -9.78 0.72
N ASN A 17 10.30 -10.61 1.61
CA ASN A 17 10.23 -12.05 1.44
C ASN A 17 8.89 -12.37 0.81
N TYR A 18 8.88 -12.52 -0.52
CA TYR A 18 7.65 -12.75 -1.27
C TYR A 18 7.11 -14.14 -0.98
N LYS A 19 6.05 -14.21 -0.16
CA LYS A 19 5.32 -15.43 0.18
C LYS A 19 3.91 -15.36 -0.41
N ASP A 20 3.11 -16.40 -0.21
CA ASP A 20 1.68 -16.27 -0.44
C ASP A 20 1.03 -15.23 0.50
N MET A 21 -0.04 -14.62 0.02
CA MET A 21 -0.78 -13.58 0.74
C MET A 21 -1.26 -14.08 2.10
N GLU A 22 -1.75 -15.31 2.17
CA GLU A 22 -2.24 -15.96 3.39
C GLU A 22 -1.16 -15.98 4.47
N THR A 23 0.07 -16.37 4.11
CA THR A 23 1.21 -16.35 5.03
C THR A 23 1.57 -14.93 5.47
N MET A 24 1.68 -13.97 4.54
CA MET A 24 2.03 -12.58 4.87
C MET A 24 0.97 -11.89 5.75
N VAL A 25 -0.31 -12.19 5.49
CA VAL A 25 -1.43 -11.72 6.31
C VAL A 25 -1.34 -12.30 7.72
N LYS A 26 -1.09 -13.60 7.84
CA LYS A 26 -0.94 -14.27 9.14
C LYS A 26 0.18 -13.66 9.98
N GLU A 27 1.33 -13.35 9.36
CA GLU A 27 2.48 -12.71 10.02
C GLU A 27 2.16 -11.30 10.56
N GLY A 28 1.22 -10.60 9.93
CA GLY A 28 0.82 -9.26 10.36
C GLY A 28 -0.08 -9.22 11.60
N CYS A 29 -0.71 -10.34 11.99
CA CYS A 29 -1.67 -10.42 13.11
C CYS A 29 -2.74 -9.31 13.06
N TYR A 30 -3.39 -9.14 11.90
CA TYR A 30 -4.45 -8.14 11.72
C TYR A 30 -5.72 -8.52 12.51
N GLY A 31 -6.41 -7.53 13.04
CA GLY A 31 -7.70 -7.73 13.73
C GLY A 31 -8.85 -7.99 12.76
N PHE A 32 -8.70 -7.54 11.51
CA PHE A 32 -9.61 -7.83 10.41
C PHE A 32 -8.83 -7.95 9.10
N VAL A 33 -9.28 -8.89 8.26
CA VAL A 33 -8.77 -9.08 6.89
C VAL A 33 -9.97 -9.37 5.98
N ASP A 34 -10.06 -8.65 4.86
CA ASP A 34 -11.02 -8.97 3.80
C ASP A 34 -10.72 -10.37 3.21
N HIS A 35 -11.75 -11.21 3.13
CA HIS A 35 -11.64 -12.59 2.67
C HIS A 35 -11.18 -12.74 1.20
N HIS A 36 -11.23 -11.68 0.40
CA HIS A 36 -10.70 -11.68 -0.97
C HIS A 36 -9.18 -11.43 -1.03
N ILE A 37 -8.52 -11.12 0.08
CA ILE A 37 -7.06 -10.97 0.14
C ILE A 37 -6.43 -12.36 0.19
N THR A 38 -6.35 -12.99 -0.99
CA THR A 38 -5.84 -14.35 -1.19
C THR A 38 -4.76 -14.36 -2.26
N SER A 39 -3.96 -15.43 -2.30
CA SER A 39 -2.96 -15.61 -3.37
C SER A 39 -3.57 -15.83 -4.75
N HIS A 40 -4.84 -16.24 -4.80
CA HIS A 40 -5.57 -16.35 -6.07
C HIS A 40 -5.84 -14.95 -6.67
N ASN A 41 -6.29 -14.01 -5.83
CA ASN A 41 -6.65 -12.66 -6.27
C ASN A 41 -5.44 -11.72 -6.37
N PHE A 42 -4.41 -11.95 -5.55
CA PHE A 42 -3.17 -11.18 -5.53
C PHE A 42 -1.97 -12.10 -5.72
N PRO A 43 -1.77 -12.67 -6.92
CA PRO A 43 -0.66 -13.56 -7.20
C PRO A 43 0.68 -12.82 -7.21
N THR A 44 1.76 -13.57 -7.06
CA THR A 44 3.12 -13.08 -7.27
C THR A 44 3.97 -14.12 -7.97
N ASP A 45 4.66 -13.70 -9.04
CA ASP A 45 5.66 -14.52 -9.72
C ASP A 45 6.97 -14.61 -8.94
N GLN A 46 7.10 -13.83 -7.87
CA GLN A 46 8.30 -13.73 -7.05
C GLN A 46 8.24 -14.66 -5.83
N LYS A 47 7.29 -15.59 -5.76
CA LYS A 47 7.11 -16.47 -4.59
C LYS A 47 8.41 -17.20 -4.22
N ASN A 48 8.73 -17.23 -2.93
CA ASN A 48 9.96 -17.78 -2.34
C ASN A 48 11.25 -17.07 -2.77
N THR A 49 11.15 -15.84 -3.26
CA THR A 49 12.31 -14.97 -3.52
C THR A 49 12.37 -13.84 -2.51
N THR A 50 13.55 -13.25 -2.39
CA THR A 50 13.77 -12.08 -1.54
C THR A 50 14.24 -10.91 -2.40
N GLY A 51 13.59 -9.75 -2.25
CA GLY A 51 13.92 -8.52 -2.97
C GLY A 51 14.20 -7.36 -2.03
N LYS A 52 15.21 -6.54 -2.34
CA LYS A 52 15.47 -5.30 -1.61
C LYS A 52 14.72 -4.15 -2.29
N VAL A 53 13.87 -3.44 -1.56
CA VAL A 53 13.15 -2.26 -2.05
C VAL A 53 13.29 -1.08 -1.09
N VAL A 54 13.15 0.13 -1.62
CA VAL A 54 13.06 1.36 -0.82
C VAL A 54 11.62 1.87 -0.90
N LEU A 55 10.84 1.62 0.13
CA LEU A 55 9.44 2.04 0.23
C LEU A 55 9.35 3.43 0.84
N THR A 56 8.51 4.29 0.29
CA THR A 56 8.22 5.63 0.81
C THR A 56 6.70 5.80 0.92
N LEU A 57 6.25 6.43 2.01
CA LEU A 57 4.84 6.82 2.18
C LEU A 57 4.67 8.27 1.75
N ILE A 58 3.71 8.51 0.86
CA ILE A 58 3.46 9.84 0.27
C ILE A 58 2.02 10.24 0.58
N SER A 59 1.81 11.38 1.21
CA SER A 59 0.51 12.06 1.25
C SER A 59 0.51 13.25 0.27
N PHE A 60 -0.68 13.68 -0.10
CA PHE A 60 -0.91 14.89 -0.87
C PHE A 60 -1.75 15.86 -0.04
N ASP A 61 -1.47 17.15 -0.20
CA ASP A 61 -2.13 18.28 0.48
C ASP A 61 -3.49 18.64 -0.14
N ARG A 62 -3.92 17.89 -1.15
CA ARG A 62 -5.17 18.07 -1.88
C ARG A 62 -5.78 16.73 -2.25
N GLU A 63 -7.04 16.79 -2.65
CA GLU A 63 -7.70 15.64 -3.25
C GLU A 63 -7.00 15.25 -4.56
N MET A 64 -6.77 13.95 -4.75
CA MET A 64 -6.08 13.39 -5.91
C MET A 64 -6.94 12.31 -6.56
N SER A 65 -6.92 12.25 -7.89
CA SER A 65 -7.34 11.07 -8.64
C SER A 65 -6.21 10.03 -8.71
N THR A 66 -6.54 8.76 -8.96
CA THR A 66 -5.52 7.70 -9.15
C THR A 66 -4.54 8.04 -10.28
N LYS A 67 -5.04 8.68 -11.35
CA LYS A 67 -4.22 9.15 -12.47
C LYS A 67 -3.20 10.19 -12.01
N GLU A 68 -3.62 11.20 -11.25
CA GLU A 68 -2.70 12.23 -10.74
C GLU A 68 -1.65 11.65 -9.79
N VAL A 69 -2.01 10.66 -8.96
CA VAL A 69 -1.05 9.95 -8.10
C VAL A 69 0.05 9.28 -8.94
N PHE A 70 -0.33 8.57 -10.02
CA PHE A 70 0.63 7.95 -10.92
C PHE A 70 1.49 8.96 -11.67
N GLU A 71 0.92 10.09 -12.12
CA GLU A 71 1.69 11.15 -12.75
C GLU A 71 2.74 11.74 -11.79
N GLU A 72 2.39 11.97 -10.53
CA GLU A 72 3.32 12.45 -9.50
C GLU A 72 4.40 11.42 -9.15
N PHE A 73 4.06 10.13 -9.15
CA PHE A 73 5.03 9.05 -8.95
C PHE A 73 6.03 8.99 -10.11
N ASN A 74 5.54 9.03 -11.35
CA ASN A 74 6.38 9.02 -12.55
C ASN A 74 7.34 10.22 -12.58
N LYS A 75 6.88 11.43 -12.24
CA LYS A 75 7.74 12.64 -12.13
C LYS A 75 8.90 12.46 -11.14
N LYS A 76 8.77 11.53 -10.19
CA LYS A 76 9.74 11.29 -9.11
C LYS A 76 10.54 10.00 -9.30
N GLY A 77 10.37 9.29 -10.43
CA GLY A 77 11.02 7.99 -10.63
C GLY A 77 10.54 6.93 -9.64
N LEU A 78 9.29 7.03 -9.20
CA LEU A 78 8.68 6.09 -8.28
C LEU A 78 7.66 5.23 -9.03
N ARG A 79 7.53 3.98 -8.58
CA ARG A 79 6.40 3.12 -8.92
C ARG A 79 5.51 2.93 -7.70
N PRO A 80 4.21 2.69 -7.88
CA PRO A 80 3.37 2.28 -6.75
C PRO A 80 3.85 0.95 -6.17
N ALA A 81 3.75 0.81 -4.84
CA ALA A 81 4.12 -0.41 -4.14
C ALA A 81 3.13 -1.54 -4.43
N LYS A 82 3.62 -2.76 -4.58
CA LYS A 82 2.81 -3.97 -4.69
C LYS A 82 2.21 -4.34 -3.32
N PRO A 83 1.10 -5.09 -3.26
CA PRO A 83 0.51 -5.59 -2.03
C PRO A 83 1.51 -6.30 -1.09
N HIS A 84 2.35 -7.18 -1.64
CA HIS A 84 3.38 -7.90 -0.88
C HIS A 84 4.40 -6.95 -0.21
N GLU A 85 4.79 -5.88 -0.90
CA GLU A 85 5.75 -4.90 -0.38
C GLU A 85 5.14 -4.08 0.75
N LEU A 86 3.85 -3.74 0.64
CA LEU A 86 3.09 -3.12 1.73
C LEU A 86 2.93 -4.07 2.91
N LEU A 87 2.59 -5.35 2.69
CA LEU A 87 2.45 -6.32 3.77
C LEU A 87 3.77 -6.53 4.53
N GLU A 88 4.90 -6.65 3.84
CA GLU A 88 6.22 -6.74 4.49
C GLU A 88 6.50 -5.49 5.34
N PHE A 89 6.23 -4.30 4.78
CA PHE A 89 6.37 -3.04 5.52
C PHE A 89 5.55 -3.06 6.83
N LEU A 90 4.28 -3.47 6.73
CA LEU A 90 3.35 -3.53 7.86
C LEU A 90 3.73 -4.60 8.91
N VAL A 91 4.32 -5.72 8.50
CA VAL A 91 4.84 -6.74 9.44
C VAL A 91 6.04 -6.22 10.21
N SER A 92 6.86 -5.37 9.60
CA SER A 92 8.10 -4.88 10.21
C SER A 92 7.91 -3.92 11.40
N ARG A 93 6.65 -3.63 11.83
CA ARG A 93 6.12 -2.88 13.01
C ARG A 93 6.89 -1.64 13.49
N GLU A 94 8.20 -1.74 13.70
CA GLU A 94 9.15 -0.68 14.05
C GLU A 94 9.24 0.47 13.03
N LYS A 95 8.74 0.26 11.81
CA LYS A 95 8.86 1.22 10.70
C LYS A 95 7.60 2.04 10.44
N LEU A 96 6.47 1.72 11.06
CA LEU A 96 5.33 2.61 11.01
C LEU A 96 5.72 3.84 11.85
N PRO A 97 5.76 5.05 11.27
CA PRO A 97 5.66 6.23 12.12
C PRO A 97 4.42 6.06 12.99
N GLU A 98 4.34 6.77 14.11
CA GLU A 98 3.05 7.14 14.69
C GLU A 98 2.30 8.01 13.66
N ALA A 99 1.96 7.42 12.53
CA ALA A 99 1.32 8.01 11.39
C ALA A 99 -0.10 8.22 11.87
N GLN A 100 -0.32 9.45 12.34
CA GLN A 100 -1.58 10.11 12.64
C GLN A 100 -2.74 9.11 12.75
N ASP A 101 -3.18 8.83 13.98
CA ASP A 101 -4.38 8.05 14.26
C ASP A 101 -5.41 8.25 13.13
N ASN A 102 -5.76 7.15 12.44
CA ASN A 102 -6.66 7.08 11.27
C ASN A 102 -6.05 7.29 9.87
N SER A 103 -4.73 7.28 9.68
CA SER A 103 -4.13 7.28 8.33
C SER A 103 -4.42 5.96 7.58
N ILE A 104 -4.81 6.07 6.31
CA ILE A 104 -5.07 4.92 5.42
C ILE A 104 -3.88 4.74 4.48
N ILE A 105 -3.19 3.61 4.54
CA ILE A 105 -2.07 3.29 3.63
C ILE A 105 -2.58 2.46 2.45
N VAL A 106 -2.20 2.85 1.24
CA VAL A 106 -2.67 2.25 -0.01
C VAL A 106 -1.53 1.69 -0.85
N ALA A 107 -1.69 0.47 -1.36
CA ALA A 107 -0.83 -0.12 -2.38
C ALA A 107 -1.53 -0.14 -3.75
N LEU A 108 -1.13 0.78 -4.64
CA LEU A 108 -1.67 0.87 -6.01
C LEU A 108 -0.90 0.02 -7.04
N GLY A 109 0.14 -0.71 -6.64
CA GLY A 109 1.04 -1.42 -7.56
C GLY A 109 0.48 -2.72 -8.12
N PHE A 110 -0.73 -3.09 -7.69
CA PHE A 110 -1.51 -4.17 -8.29
C PHE A 110 -3.00 -3.89 -8.05
N VAL A 111 -3.80 -4.01 -9.11
CA VAL A 111 -5.25 -3.83 -9.07
C VAL A 111 -5.89 -5.17 -9.35
N TRP A 112 -6.61 -5.71 -8.37
CA TRP A 112 -7.43 -6.90 -8.55
C TRP A 112 -8.76 -6.51 -9.17
N GLN A 113 -9.26 -7.30 -10.10
CA GLN A 113 -10.61 -7.14 -10.67
C GLN A 113 -11.53 -8.19 -10.07
N ASP A 114 -12.67 -7.75 -9.54
CA ASP A 114 -13.69 -8.70 -9.07
C ASP A 114 -14.48 -9.31 -10.24
N GLU A 115 -15.48 -10.14 -9.93
CA GLU A 115 -16.32 -10.82 -10.93
C GLU A 115 -17.14 -9.86 -11.84
N TYR A 116 -17.17 -8.57 -11.54
CA TYR A 116 -17.83 -7.52 -12.33
C TYR A 116 -16.82 -6.54 -12.95
N ASP A 117 -15.55 -6.93 -13.07
CA ASP A 117 -14.45 -6.11 -13.59
C ASP A 117 -14.19 -4.81 -12.80
N ARG A 118 -14.67 -4.73 -11.55
CA ARG A 118 -14.49 -3.53 -10.73
C ARG A 118 -13.08 -3.55 -10.13
N PRO A 119 -12.31 -2.45 -10.23
CA PRO A 119 -10.91 -2.43 -9.85
C PRO A 119 -10.76 -2.20 -8.34
N TYR A 120 -10.13 -3.13 -7.63
CA TYR A 120 -9.86 -3.06 -6.19
C TYR A 120 -8.36 -3.08 -5.87
N VAL A 121 -7.97 -2.37 -4.83
CA VAL A 121 -6.60 -2.26 -4.33
C VAL A 121 -6.53 -2.53 -2.83
N LEU A 122 -5.36 -2.98 -2.37
CA LEU A 122 -5.13 -3.31 -0.95
C LEU A 122 -4.93 -2.04 -0.12
N PHE A 123 -5.72 -1.91 0.95
CA PHE A 123 -5.57 -0.90 1.97
C PHE A 123 -5.22 -1.47 3.33
N TYR A 124 -4.48 -0.67 4.07
CA TYR A 124 -4.29 -0.80 5.49
C TYR A 124 -4.85 0.43 6.20
N TYR A 125 -5.52 0.24 7.32
CA TYR A 125 -5.80 1.33 8.24
C TYR A 125 -5.73 0.84 9.68
N HIS A 126 -5.39 1.76 10.58
CA HIS A 126 -5.41 1.55 12.02
C HIS A 126 -6.59 2.32 12.60
N PHE A 127 -7.51 1.63 13.28
CA PHE A 127 -8.66 2.25 13.93
C PHE A 127 -8.94 1.56 15.26
N CYS A 128 -9.18 2.34 16.33
CA CYS A 128 -9.52 1.82 17.66
C CYS A 128 -8.63 0.64 18.13
N SER A 129 -7.30 0.81 18.02
CA SER A 129 -6.30 -0.21 18.41
C SER A 129 -6.31 -1.50 17.55
N MET A 130 -7.09 -1.53 16.47
CA MET A 130 -7.14 -2.65 15.54
C MET A 130 -6.51 -2.30 14.20
N ARG A 131 -5.81 -3.29 13.65
CA ARG A 131 -5.15 -3.23 12.35
C ARG A 131 -6.02 -3.95 11.34
N HIS A 132 -6.41 -3.23 10.30
CA HIS A 132 -7.35 -3.73 9.31
C HIS A 132 -6.70 -3.80 7.92
N LEU A 133 -6.93 -4.90 7.22
CA LEU A 133 -6.68 -5.01 5.79
C LEU A 133 -8.00 -5.11 5.04
N TYR A 134 -8.20 -4.22 4.07
CA TYR A 134 -9.42 -4.15 3.27
C TYR A 134 -9.12 -3.93 1.80
N LEU A 135 -10.13 -4.16 0.98
CA LEU A 135 -10.12 -3.81 -0.44
C LEU A 135 -11.08 -2.64 -0.68
N ARG A 136 -10.66 -1.67 -1.50
CA ARG A 136 -11.54 -0.61 -2.00
C ARG A 136 -11.27 -0.34 -3.47
N LYS A 137 -12.27 0.24 -4.13
CA LYS A 137 -12.18 0.69 -5.52
C LYS A 137 -10.97 1.60 -5.76
N ALA A 138 -10.24 1.35 -6.84
CA ALA A 138 -9.04 2.07 -7.26
C ALA A 138 -9.32 3.39 -8.01
N GLU A 139 -10.52 3.95 -7.88
CA GLU A 139 -11.02 5.02 -8.76
C GLU A 139 -10.89 6.42 -8.15
N GLY A 140 -10.51 6.54 -6.88
CA GLY A 140 -10.55 7.81 -6.16
C GLY A 140 -11.97 8.38 -6.05
N PRO A 141 -12.13 9.66 -5.63
CA PRO A 141 -11.07 10.57 -5.21
C PRO A 141 -10.39 10.16 -3.89
N TRP A 142 -9.12 10.52 -3.76
CA TRP A 142 -8.28 10.30 -2.59
C TRP A 142 -8.09 11.59 -1.81
N ASN A 143 -8.60 11.66 -0.58
CA ASN A 143 -8.42 12.84 0.26
C ASN A 143 -7.06 12.85 0.99
N MET A 144 -6.83 13.83 1.84
CA MET A 144 -5.55 14.05 2.53
C MET A 144 -5.18 12.98 3.57
N ASN A 145 -6.11 12.08 3.94
CA ASN A 145 -5.86 11.03 4.94
C ASN A 145 -5.19 9.77 4.33
N TYR A 146 -4.99 9.76 3.01
CA TYR A 146 -4.37 8.64 2.32
C TYR A 146 -2.85 8.81 2.22
N LEU A 147 -2.16 7.76 2.62
CA LEU A 147 -0.74 7.54 2.41
C LEU A 147 -0.57 6.53 1.29
N PHE A 148 0.06 6.94 0.21
CA PHE A 148 0.36 6.05 -0.90
C PHE A 148 1.72 5.42 -0.69
N ALA A 149 1.76 4.09 -0.67
CA ALA A 149 3.00 3.34 -0.66
C ALA A 149 3.62 3.35 -2.06
N ALA A 150 4.83 3.88 -2.15
CA ALA A 150 5.62 3.97 -3.38
C ALA A 150 6.97 3.30 -3.18
N VAL A 151 7.56 2.80 -4.25
CA VAL A 151 8.91 2.20 -4.27
C VAL A 151 9.75 2.92 -5.31
N CYS A 152 11.03 3.16 -5.02
CA CYS A 152 11.98 3.67 -6.01
C CYS A 152 12.09 2.67 -7.16
N ALA A 153 11.82 3.14 -8.39
CA ALA A 153 11.88 2.32 -9.60
C ALA A 153 13.34 2.11 -10.05
#